data_AF-A0A812FFK4-F1
#
_entry.id   AF-A0A812FFK4-F1
#
_cell.length_a   1.000
_cell.length_b   1.000
_cell.length_c   1.000
_cell.angle_alpha   90.00
_cell.angle_beta   90.00
_cell.angle_gamma   90.00
#
_symmetry.space_group_name_H-M   'P 1'
#
loop_
_entity.id
_entity.type
_entity.pdbx_description
1 polymer ?
#
loop_
_entity_poly.entity_id
_entity_poly.type
_entity_poly.pdbx_seq_one_letter_code
_entity_poly.pdbx_strand_id
1 'polypeptide(L)'
;MIRSLVILCAALSMSGCAGLFIAGAATTANIVTDTRTTKEIWQDNNIEFEVAAIGNKAPFKGKARVVASSYNGTVVLMGQAPTQDLINEFENKAREVKGVKNIHNQIKQKEPLSVTQISNDSWITTKVKSALLTDSELNGVKVKVITEDSDVFLFGYVTPAQSERATEIARNISGVKQVVKGFQYGDEKPLEVEEPEAANSETAVAEEVTVKEVDGQAN
;
A
#
# COMPACT_ATOMS: atom_id res chain seq x y z
N MET A 1 -23.14 25.18 -35.14
CA MET A 1 -23.73 24.13 -34.27
C MET A 1 -22.68 23.13 -33.79
N ILE A 2 -21.81 22.58 -34.66
CA ILE A 2 -20.73 21.64 -34.26
C ILE A 2 -19.68 22.27 -33.32
N ARG A 3 -19.30 23.53 -33.55
CA ARG A 3 -18.36 24.24 -32.65
C ARG A 3 -18.88 24.42 -31.21
N SER A 4 -20.18 24.65 -31.05
CA SER A 4 -20.82 24.77 -29.74
C SER A 4 -20.93 23.42 -29.02
N LEU A 5 -21.04 22.31 -29.78
CA LEU A 5 -21.10 20.96 -29.23
C LEU A 5 -19.74 20.46 -28.70
N VAL A 6 -18.64 20.85 -29.36
CA VAL A 6 -17.26 20.51 -28.93
C VAL A 6 -16.87 21.27 -27.66
N ILE A 7 -17.29 22.54 -27.51
CA ILE A 7 -17.03 23.34 -26.31
C ILE A 7 -17.80 22.79 -25.10
N LEU A 8 -19.02 22.28 -25.31
CA LEU A 8 -19.83 21.67 -24.24
C LEU A 8 -19.24 20.33 -23.77
N CYS A 9 -18.73 19.47 -24.68
CA CYS A 9 -18.09 18.20 -24.29
C CYS A 9 -16.75 18.39 -23.55
N ALA A 10 -15.99 19.44 -23.88
CA ALA A 10 -14.75 19.76 -23.19
C ALA A 10 -14.98 20.16 -21.72
N ALA A 11 -16.10 20.83 -21.41
CA ALA A 11 -16.43 21.27 -20.06
C ALA A 11 -16.81 20.12 -19.11
N LEU A 12 -17.38 19.01 -19.61
CA LEU A 12 -17.69 17.84 -18.77
C LEU A 12 -16.46 17.00 -18.40
N SER A 13 -15.34 17.21 -19.09
CA SER A 13 -14.08 16.50 -18.84
C SER A 13 -13.33 17.00 -17.60
N MET A 14 -13.83 18.07 -16.97
CA MET A 14 -13.24 18.69 -15.77
C MET A 14 -14.09 18.52 -14.52
N SER A 15 -14.99 17.53 -14.49
CA SER A 15 -15.44 16.92 -13.23
C SER A 15 -14.31 16.03 -12.69
N GLY A 16 -13.21 16.67 -12.29
CA GLY A 16 -12.28 16.04 -11.38
C GLY A 16 -13.09 15.61 -10.16
N CYS A 17 -13.01 14.33 -9.80
CA CYS A 17 -13.43 13.85 -8.50
C CYS A 17 -12.46 14.42 -7.47
N ALA A 18 -12.51 15.74 -7.26
CA ALA A 18 -11.90 16.38 -6.12
C ALA A 18 -12.56 15.74 -4.90
N GLY A 19 -11.70 15.16 -4.05
CA GLY A 19 -12.05 14.17 -3.06
C GLY A 19 -13.31 14.50 -2.29
N LEU A 20 -14.20 13.50 -2.26
CA LEU A 20 -15.11 13.34 -1.15
C LEU A 20 -14.27 13.10 0.11
N PHE A 21 -13.68 14.16 0.66
CA PHE A 21 -13.20 14.17 2.03
C PHE A 21 -14.45 14.16 2.90
N ILE A 22 -14.90 12.94 3.25
CA ILE A 22 -15.82 12.78 4.39
C ILE A 22 -15.00 13.10 5.65
N ALA A 23 -14.88 14.39 5.95
CA ALA A 23 -14.74 14.86 7.31
C ALA A 23 -16.15 14.84 7.90
N GLY A 24 -16.55 13.74 8.57
CA GLY A 24 -17.90 13.68 9.13
C GLY A 24 -18.46 12.29 9.40
N ALA A 25 -17.68 11.40 10.01
CA ALA A 25 -18.21 10.36 10.88
C ALA A 25 -17.10 9.99 11.85
N ALA A 26 -17.33 10.21 13.14
CA ALA A 26 -16.44 9.76 14.21
C ALA A 26 -16.51 8.22 14.31
N THR A 27 -15.95 7.52 13.34
CA THR A 27 -15.53 6.13 13.53
C THR A 27 -14.11 6.20 14.05
N THR A 28 -13.94 5.91 15.34
CA THR A 28 -12.63 5.62 15.95
C THR A 28 -11.99 4.47 15.19
N ALA A 29 -11.27 4.76 14.10
CA ALA A 29 -10.50 3.75 13.41
C ALA A 29 -9.20 3.56 14.20
N ASN A 30 -8.94 2.34 14.64
CA ASN A 30 -7.62 1.98 15.14
C ASN A 30 -6.73 1.87 13.91
N ILE A 31 -5.68 2.70 13.83
CA ILE A 31 -4.72 2.61 12.75
C ILE A 31 -3.43 1.99 13.24
N VAL A 32 -2.80 1.26 12.34
CA VAL A 32 -1.46 0.73 12.53
C VAL A 32 -0.56 1.54 11.62
N THR A 33 0.18 2.48 12.22
CA THR A 33 1.04 3.39 11.48
C THR A 33 2.39 2.74 11.27
N ASP A 34 2.74 2.49 10.00
CA ASP A 34 4.11 2.16 9.62
C ASP A 34 4.98 3.42 9.79
N THR A 35 5.90 3.39 10.75
CA THR A 35 6.78 4.53 11.09
C THR A 35 8.08 4.55 10.29
N ARG A 36 8.22 3.71 9.25
CA ARG A 36 9.43 3.69 8.42
C ARG A 36 9.65 5.01 7.71
N THR A 37 10.91 5.40 7.66
CA THR A 37 11.36 6.56 6.89
C THR A 37 11.36 6.27 5.39
N THR A 38 11.28 7.32 4.58
CA THR A 38 11.42 7.22 3.12
C THR A 38 12.74 6.55 2.72
N LYS A 39 13.80 6.74 3.50
CA LYS A 39 15.11 6.12 3.25
C LYS A 39 15.04 4.60 3.38
N GLU A 40 14.38 4.09 4.42
CA GLU A 40 14.21 2.65 4.63
C GLU A 40 13.36 2.02 3.53
N ILE A 41 12.24 2.67 3.17
CA ILE A 41 11.38 2.23 2.05
C ILE A 41 12.17 2.21 0.74
N TRP A 42 12.96 3.25 0.48
CA TRP A 42 13.79 3.33 -0.72
C TRP A 42 14.86 2.23 -0.74
N GLN A 43 15.48 1.93 0.40
CA GLN A 43 16.44 0.83 0.53
C GLN A 43 15.79 -0.53 0.24
N ASP A 44 14.61 -0.80 0.79
CA ASP A 44 13.86 -2.03 0.50
C ASP A 44 13.50 -2.15 -0.98
N ASN A 45 13.05 -1.07 -1.62
CA ASN A 45 12.75 -1.05 -3.05
C ASN A 45 14.02 -1.28 -3.90
N ASN A 46 15.17 -0.75 -3.49
CA ASN A 46 16.44 -1.01 -4.18
C ASN A 46 16.85 -2.48 -4.04
N ILE A 47 16.65 -3.10 -2.87
CA ILE A 47 16.88 -4.53 -2.67
C ILE A 47 15.98 -5.34 -3.62
N GLU A 48 14.68 -5.04 -3.68
CA GLU A 48 13.74 -5.72 -4.60
C GLU A 48 14.19 -5.58 -6.06
N PHE A 49 14.65 -4.40 -6.46
CA PHE A 49 15.15 -4.14 -7.81
C PHE A 49 16.43 -4.93 -8.14
N GLU A 50 17.41 -4.92 -7.24
CA GLU A 50 18.66 -5.67 -7.46
C GLU A 50 18.43 -7.18 -7.48
N VAL A 51 17.56 -7.71 -6.61
CA VAL A 51 17.17 -9.11 -6.64
C VAL A 51 16.46 -9.46 -7.96
N ALA A 52 15.57 -8.60 -8.46
CA ALA A 52 14.95 -8.80 -9.77
C ALA A 52 15.99 -8.77 -10.91
N ALA A 53 17.04 -7.95 -10.79
CA ALA A 53 18.12 -7.90 -11.77
C ALA A 53 18.96 -9.18 -11.82
N ILE A 54 19.08 -9.93 -10.71
CA ILE A 54 19.74 -11.24 -10.69
C ILE A 54 19.05 -12.22 -11.63
N GLY A 55 17.71 -12.29 -11.59
CA GLY A 55 16.92 -13.21 -12.43
C GLY A 55 17.05 -12.94 -13.94
N ASN A 56 17.48 -11.74 -14.32
CA ASN A 56 17.69 -11.34 -15.70
C ASN A 56 19.10 -11.67 -16.24
N LYS A 57 19.97 -12.27 -15.42
CA LYS A 57 21.35 -12.66 -15.77
C LYS A 57 21.49 -14.18 -15.85
N ALA A 58 22.52 -14.65 -16.56
CA ALA A 58 22.88 -16.06 -16.52
C ALA A 58 23.32 -16.46 -15.09
N PRO A 59 23.02 -17.69 -14.62
CA PRO A 59 22.33 -18.77 -15.35
C PRO A 59 20.79 -18.74 -15.27
N PHE A 60 20.19 -17.79 -14.57
CA PHE A 60 18.74 -17.77 -14.27
C PHE A 60 17.86 -17.31 -15.43
N LYS A 61 18.37 -16.42 -16.28
CA LYS A 61 17.61 -15.82 -17.38
C LYS A 61 16.94 -16.90 -18.24
N GLY A 62 15.61 -16.86 -18.29
CA GLY A 62 14.79 -17.81 -19.06
C GLY A 62 14.65 -19.21 -18.46
N LYS A 63 15.31 -19.48 -17.33
CA LYS A 63 15.25 -20.77 -16.61
C LYS A 63 14.54 -20.66 -15.27
N ALA A 64 14.67 -19.52 -14.59
CA ALA A 64 14.02 -19.26 -13.32
C ALA A 64 13.19 -17.99 -13.40
N ARG A 65 12.08 -17.99 -12.67
CA ARG A 65 11.25 -16.82 -12.41
C ARG A 65 11.26 -16.59 -10.92
N VAL A 66 11.81 -15.46 -10.48
CA VAL A 66 11.84 -15.10 -9.07
C VAL A 66 11.37 -13.67 -8.92
N VAL A 67 10.47 -13.46 -7.97
CA VAL A 67 9.96 -12.18 -7.50
C VAL A 67 10.37 -12.04 -6.04
N ALA A 68 10.67 -10.82 -5.61
CA ALA A 68 11.05 -10.55 -4.23
C ALA A 68 10.13 -9.50 -3.60
N SER A 69 9.95 -9.60 -2.29
CA SER A 69 9.43 -8.51 -1.47
C SER A 69 10.39 -8.30 -0.30
N SER A 70 10.73 -7.04 0.00
CA SER A 70 11.63 -6.67 1.10
C SER A 70 10.91 -5.82 2.14
N TYR A 71 11.22 -6.06 3.41
CA TYR A 71 10.84 -5.19 4.52
C TYR A 71 11.98 -5.13 5.55
N ASN A 72 12.55 -3.94 5.73
CA ASN A 72 13.69 -3.68 6.62
C ASN A 72 14.89 -4.61 6.38
N GLY A 73 15.12 -4.99 5.12
CA GLY A 73 16.17 -5.93 4.72
C GLY A 73 15.85 -7.42 4.91
N THR A 74 14.64 -7.77 5.35
CA THR A 74 14.15 -9.15 5.30
C THR A 74 13.46 -9.37 3.96
N VAL A 75 13.99 -10.31 3.17
CA VAL A 75 13.53 -10.59 1.81
C VAL A 75 12.77 -11.90 1.77
N VAL A 76 11.61 -11.90 1.13
CA VAL A 76 10.89 -13.12 0.76
C VAL A 76 11.07 -13.34 -0.73
N LEU A 77 11.67 -14.47 -1.10
CA LEU A 77 11.85 -14.88 -2.50
C LEU A 77 10.70 -15.80 -2.90
N MET A 78 10.03 -15.52 -4.00
CA MET A 78 8.86 -16.26 -4.48
C MET A 78 9.05 -16.60 -5.96
N GLY A 79 8.52 -17.72 -6.42
CA GLY A 79 8.56 -18.08 -7.84
C GLY A 79 8.92 -19.54 -8.07
N GLN A 80 9.57 -19.83 -9.20
CA GLN A 80 9.92 -21.18 -9.61
C GLN A 80 11.29 -21.26 -10.28
N ALA A 81 11.97 -22.37 -10.06
CA ALA A 81 13.14 -22.79 -10.83
C ALA A 81 13.15 -24.32 -10.98
N PRO A 82 13.65 -24.87 -12.10
CA PRO A 82 13.48 -26.29 -12.41
C PRO A 82 14.34 -27.22 -11.53
N THR A 83 15.41 -26.70 -10.91
CA THR A 83 16.33 -27.49 -10.09
C THR A 83 16.60 -26.82 -8.74
N GLN A 84 16.82 -27.63 -7.72
CA GLN A 84 17.21 -27.13 -6.39
C GLN A 84 18.54 -26.36 -6.44
N ASP A 85 19.46 -26.73 -7.33
CA ASP A 85 20.73 -26.01 -7.51
C ASP A 85 20.52 -24.57 -7.97
N LEU A 86 19.60 -24.33 -8.93
CA LEU A 86 19.26 -22.97 -9.37
C LEU A 86 18.59 -22.16 -8.25
N ILE A 87 17.77 -22.81 -7.42
CA ILE A 87 17.15 -22.17 -6.25
C ILE A 87 18.24 -21.72 -5.25
N ASN A 88 19.14 -22.64 -4.91
CA ASN A 88 20.23 -22.37 -3.98
C ASN A 88 21.18 -21.29 -4.51
N GLU A 89 21.53 -21.34 -5.80
CA GLU A 89 22.40 -20.33 -6.42
C GLU A 89 21.74 -18.95 -6.44
N PHE A 90 20.44 -18.88 -6.77
CA PHE A 90 19.69 -17.62 -6.75
C PHE A 90 19.65 -17.04 -5.33
N GLU A 91 19.34 -17.86 -4.34
CA GLU A 91 19.30 -17.45 -2.94
C GLU A 91 20.66 -16.92 -2.48
N ASN A 92 21.75 -17.62 -2.79
CA ASN A 92 23.11 -17.19 -2.44
C ASN A 92 23.45 -15.81 -3.05
N LYS A 93 23.13 -15.60 -4.33
CA LYS A 93 23.33 -14.28 -4.97
C LYS A 93 22.43 -13.20 -4.38
N ALA A 94 21.19 -13.54 -3.99
CA ALA A 94 20.32 -12.60 -3.32
C ALA A 94 20.86 -12.20 -1.94
N ARG A 95 21.56 -13.09 -1.22
CA ARG A 95 22.22 -12.76 0.06
C ARG A 95 23.37 -11.77 -0.10
N GLU A 96 24.01 -11.72 -1.26
CA GLU A 96 25.10 -10.79 -1.57
C GLU A 96 24.62 -9.36 -1.86
N VAL A 97 23.31 -9.17 -2.11
CA VAL A 97 22.72 -7.84 -2.37
C VAL A 97 22.84 -6.97 -1.12
N LYS A 98 23.37 -5.75 -1.30
CA LYS A 98 23.58 -4.81 -0.20
C LYS A 98 22.27 -4.48 0.50
N GLY A 99 22.26 -4.64 1.82
CA GLY A 99 21.10 -4.33 2.68
C GLY A 99 20.21 -5.53 2.99
N VAL A 100 20.43 -6.68 2.34
CA VAL A 100 19.80 -7.95 2.72
C VAL A 100 20.34 -8.41 4.07
N LYS A 101 19.43 -8.72 4.99
CA LYS A 101 19.73 -9.22 6.35
C LYS A 101 19.27 -10.66 6.51
N ASN A 102 18.03 -10.94 6.12
CA ASN A 102 17.41 -12.25 6.22
C ASN A 102 16.74 -12.60 4.89
N ILE A 103 16.71 -13.89 4.57
CA ILE A 103 15.96 -14.41 3.42
C ILE A 103 15.04 -15.53 3.87
N HIS A 104 13.77 -15.41 3.48
CA HIS A 104 12.80 -16.50 3.50
C HIS A 104 12.59 -16.97 2.05
N ASN A 105 13.10 -18.15 1.73
CA ASN A 105 12.96 -18.71 0.40
C ASN A 105 11.63 -19.47 0.28
N GLN A 106 10.79 -19.05 -0.66
CA GLN A 106 9.51 -19.66 -1.04
C GLN A 106 9.49 -20.03 -2.54
N ILE A 107 10.66 -20.09 -3.18
CA ILE A 107 10.81 -20.55 -4.56
C ILE A 107 10.50 -22.05 -4.60
N LYS A 108 9.61 -22.46 -5.51
CA LYS A 108 9.23 -23.85 -5.71
C LYS A 108 10.11 -24.50 -6.79
N GLN A 109 10.54 -25.74 -6.56
CA GLN A 109 11.21 -26.52 -7.60
C GLN A 109 10.21 -26.96 -8.68
N LYS A 110 10.06 -26.15 -9.73
CA LYS A 110 9.09 -26.31 -10.82
C LYS A 110 9.52 -25.45 -12.02
N GLU A 111 8.98 -25.75 -13.20
CA GLU A 111 9.12 -24.88 -14.36
C GLU A 111 8.50 -23.49 -14.13
N PRO A 112 9.09 -22.41 -14.67
CA PRO A 112 8.51 -21.07 -14.65
C PRO A 112 7.09 -21.03 -15.22
N LEU A 113 6.26 -20.15 -14.68
CA LEU A 113 4.88 -19.99 -15.12
C LEU A 113 4.75 -19.62 -16.60
N SER A 114 3.76 -20.20 -17.26
CA SER A 114 3.29 -19.75 -18.57
C SER A 114 2.64 -18.37 -18.49
N VAL A 115 2.53 -17.69 -19.65
CA VAL A 115 1.87 -16.38 -19.75
C VAL A 115 0.43 -16.44 -19.23
N THR A 116 -0.31 -17.52 -19.53
CA THR A 116 -1.69 -17.70 -19.06
C THR A 116 -1.77 -17.79 -17.53
N GLN A 117 -0.83 -18.49 -16.89
CA GLN A 117 -0.77 -18.56 -15.43
C GLN A 117 -0.45 -17.19 -14.81
N ILE A 118 0.50 -16.45 -15.39
CA ILE A 118 0.84 -15.09 -14.95
C ILE A 118 -0.36 -14.14 -15.08
N SER A 119 -1.13 -14.25 -16.17
CA SER A 119 -2.36 -13.47 -16.35
C SER A 119 -3.43 -13.83 -15.31
N ASN A 120 -3.58 -15.13 -15.00
CA ASN A 120 -4.49 -15.58 -13.95
C ASN A 120 -4.08 -15.04 -12.57
N ASP A 121 -2.79 -15.08 -12.24
CA ASP A 121 -2.26 -14.55 -10.97
C ASP A 121 -2.45 -13.03 -10.86
N SER A 122 -2.32 -12.30 -11.97
CA SER A 122 -2.64 -10.86 -12.03
C SER A 122 -4.13 -10.61 -11.75
N TRP A 123 -5.02 -11.44 -12.30
CA TRP A 123 -6.46 -11.36 -12.03
C TRP A 123 -6.81 -11.68 -10.58
N ILE A 124 -6.19 -12.73 -10.00
CA ILE A 124 -6.32 -13.05 -8.57
C ILE A 124 -5.85 -11.87 -7.72
N THR A 125 -4.68 -11.31 -8.01
CA THR A 125 -4.14 -10.14 -7.30
C THR A 125 -5.12 -8.98 -7.30
N THR A 126 -5.72 -8.67 -8.45
CA THR A 126 -6.72 -7.58 -8.56
C THR A 126 -7.96 -7.87 -7.71
N LYS A 127 -8.48 -9.09 -7.74
CA LYS A 127 -9.63 -9.49 -6.91
C LYS A 127 -9.33 -9.36 -5.42
N VAL A 128 -8.18 -9.86 -4.97
CA VAL A 128 -7.75 -9.78 -3.57
C VAL A 128 -7.59 -8.31 -3.15
N LYS A 129 -6.85 -7.50 -3.91
CA LYS A 129 -6.68 -6.07 -3.60
C LYS A 129 -8.01 -5.32 -3.52
N SER A 130 -8.94 -5.61 -4.44
CA SER A 130 -10.25 -4.98 -4.45
C SER A 130 -11.06 -5.37 -3.21
N ALA A 131 -11.07 -6.65 -2.85
CA ALA A 131 -11.79 -7.13 -1.68
C ALA A 131 -11.24 -6.57 -0.36
N LEU A 132 -9.90 -6.49 -0.23
CA LEU A 132 -9.25 -5.88 0.93
C LEU A 132 -9.58 -4.38 1.05
N LEU A 133 -9.61 -3.67 -0.08
CA LEU A 133 -9.91 -2.23 -0.12
C LEU A 133 -11.35 -1.90 0.31
N THR A 134 -12.29 -2.80 0.03
CA THR A 134 -13.71 -2.63 0.39
C THR A 134 -14.05 -3.05 1.81
N ASP A 135 -13.09 -3.64 2.55
CA ASP A 135 -13.34 -4.15 3.89
C ASP A 135 -13.11 -3.05 4.95
N SER A 136 -14.15 -2.77 5.75
CA SER A 136 -14.13 -1.69 6.71
C SER A 136 -13.17 -1.90 7.89
N GLU A 137 -12.80 -3.14 8.21
CA GLU A 137 -11.87 -3.46 9.29
C GLU A 137 -10.41 -3.26 8.87
N LEU A 138 -10.16 -3.18 7.56
CA LEU A 138 -8.84 -2.93 6.97
C LEU A 138 -8.67 -1.48 6.48
N ASN A 139 -9.60 -0.59 6.83
CA ASN A 139 -9.51 0.82 6.50
C ASN A 139 -8.20 1.44 7.01
N GLY A 140 -7.48 2.11 6.11
CA GLY A 140 -6.18 2.72 6.43
C GLY A 140 -4.99 1.75 6.47
N VAL A 141 -5.23 0.44 6.36
CA VAL A 141 -4.16 -0.57 6.35
C VAL A 141 -3.60 -0.74 4.94
N LYS A 142 -2.28 -0.58 4.81
CA LYS A 142 -1.59 -0.80 3.52
C LYS A 142 -1.11 -2.24 3.41
N VAL A 143 -1.92 -3.09 2.77
CA VAL A 143 -1.54 -4.48 2.45
C VAL A 143 -0.95 -4.57 1.05
N LYS A 144 0.32 -4.98 0.94
CA LYS A 144 0.96 -5.36 -0.34
C LYS A 144 0.57 -6.81 -0.65
N VAL A 145 0.01 -7.02 -1.83
CA VAL A 145 -0.44 -8.32 -2.33
C VAL A 145 0.41 -8.71 -3.54
N ILE A 146 1.02 -9.89 -3.47
CA ILE A 146 1.71 -10.54 -4.58
C ILE A 146 1.07 -11.92 -4.78
N THR A 147 0.75 -12.29 -6.02
CA THR A 147 0.29 -13.65 -6.35
C THR A 147 1.28 -14.32 -7.27
N GLU A 148 1.64 -15.57 -6.96
CA GLU A 148 2.57 -16.36 -7.76
C GLU A 148 2.20 -17.86 -7.71
N ASP A 149 1.95 -18.48 -8.86
CA ASP A 149 1.37 -19.82 -9.04
C ASP A 149 0.04 -20.00 -8.27
N SER A 150 -0.76 -18.93 -8.21
CA SER A 150 -2.01 -18.82 -7.46
C SER A 150 -1.89 -18.92 -5.93
N ASP A 151 -0.66 -18.82 -5.41
CA ASP A 151 -0.42 -18.57 -4.00
C ASP A 151 -0.42 -17.06 -3.75
N VAL A 152 -1.15 -16.60 -2.74
CA VAL A 152 -1.25 -15.18 -2.40
C VAL A 152 -0.34 -14.88 -1.21
N PHE A 153 0.64 -14.03 -1.42
CA PHE A 153 1.52 -13.51 -0.40
C PHE A 153 1.01 -12.14 0.05
N LEU A 154 0.74 -12.02 1.35
CA LEU A 154 0.25 -10.79 1.97
C LEU A 154 1.36 -10.19 2.84
N PHE A 155 1.70 -8.94 2.60
CA PHE A 155 2.67 -8.18 3.37
C PHE A 155 2.04 -6.87 3.85
N GLY A 156 2.57 -6.31 4.92
CA GLY A 156 2.09 -5.04 5.48
C GLY A 156 2.44 -4.94 6.95
N TYR A 157 2.27 -3.75 7.50
CA TYR A 157 2.36 -3.49 8.94
C TYR A 157 0.93 -3.48 9.49
N VAL A 158 0.59 -4.46 10.31
CA VAL A 158 -0.80 -4.79 10.69
C VAL A 158 -0.88 -5.27 12.14
N THR A 159 -2.08 -5.36 12.69
CA THR A 159 -2.30 -6.09 13.95
C THR A 159 -2.62 -7.57 13.71
N PRO A 160 -2.58 -8.42 14.74
CA PRO A 160 -3.01 -9.82 14.61
C PRO A 160 -4.43 -9.95 14.03
N ALA A 161 -5.37 -9.13 14.50
CA ALA A 161 -6.75 -9.14 14.00
C ALA A 161 -6.83 -8.74 12.52
N GLN A 162 -6.15 -7.65 12.13
CA GLN A 162 -6.10 -7.22 10.72
C GLN A 162 -5.41 -8.26 9.82
N SER A 163 -4.36 -8.92 10.31
CA SER A 163 -3.69 -10.01 9.59
C SER A 163 -4.62 -11.18 9.34
N GLU A 164 -5.37 -11.60 10.36
CA GLU A 164 -6.37 -12.67 10.26
C GLU A 164 -7.48 -12.29 9.29
N ARG A 165 -8.02 -11.08 9.40
CA ARG A 165 -9.06 -10.58 8.51
C ARG A 165 -8.60 -10.53 7.05
N ALA A 166 -7.42 -9.95 6.78
CA ALA A 166 -6.85 -9.91 5.44
C ALA A 166 -6.61 -11.31 4.86
N THR A 167 -6.17 -12.24 5.71
CA THR A 167 -5.97 -13.65 5.32
C THR A 167 -7.29 -14.31 4.97
N GLU A 168 -8.35 -14.10 5.77
CA GLU A 168 -9.69 -14.64 5.55
C GLU A 168 -10.29 -14.14 4.23
N ILE A 169 -10.19 -12.85 3.95
CA ILE A 169 -10.64 -12.27 2.69
C ILE A 169 -9.90 -12.92 1.52
N ALA A 170 -8.57 -12.97 1.58
CA ALA A 170 -7.76 -13.50 0.48
C ALA A 170 -8.04 -14.99 0.20
N ARG A 171 -8.13 -15.84 1.23
CA ARG A 171 -8.35 -17.28 1.05
C ARG A 171 -9.73 -17.63 0.47
N ASN A 172 -10.71 -16.74 0.60
CA ASN A 172 -12.05 -16.93 0.06
C ASN A 172 -12.20 -16.42 -1.39
N ILE A 173 -11.15 -15.80 -1.97
CA ILE A 173 -11.15 -15.41 -3.38
C ILE A 173 -10.98 -16.64 -4.27
N SER A 174 -11.90 -16.81 -5.21
CA SER A 174 -11.85 -17.88 -6.21
C SER A 174 -10.52 -17.89 -6.97
N GLY A 175 -9.90 -19.07 -7.07
CA GLY A 175 -8.61 -19.29 -7.73
C GLY A 175 -7.41 -19.22 -6.81
N VAL A 176 -7.56 -18.75 -5.56
CA VAL A 176 -6.47 -18.79 -4.57
C VAL A 176 -6.24 -20.23 -4.10
N LYS A 177 -4.99 -20.70 -4.15
CA LYS A 177 -4.60 -22.03 -3.67
C LYS A 177 -4.21 -22.02 -2.20
N GLN A 178 -3.41 -21.04 -1.80
CA GLN A 178 -3.00 -20.83 -0.42
C GLN A 178 -2.69 -19.36 -0.18
N VAL A 179 -2.68 -18.97 1.10
CA VAL A 179 -2.30 -17.63 1.55
C VAL A 179 -1.07 -17.75 2.45
N VAL A 180 -0.02 -17.02 2.10
CA VAL A 180 1.23 -16.94 2.86
C VAL A 180 1.32 -15.57 3.51
N LYS A 181 1.51 -15.54 4.83
CA LYS A 181 1.60 -14.32 5.62
C LYS A 181 3.05 -13.86 5.72
N GLY A 182 3.35 -12.68 5.19
CA GLY A 182 4.61 -11.95 5.36
C GLY A 182 4.38 -10.62 6.08
N PHE A 183 3.46 -10.60 7.04
CA PHE A 183 3.12 -9.41 7.81
C PHE A 183 4.16 -9.09 8.87
N GLN A 184 4.24 -7.80 9.17
CA GLN A 184 4.94 -7.25 10.32
C GLN A 184 3.88 -6.75 11.30
N TYR A 185 4.11 -6.99 12.59
CA TYR A 185 3.12 -6.68 13.62
C TYR A 185 3.51 -5.41 14.38
N GLY A 186 2.55 -4.52 14.51
CA GLY A 186 2.65 -3.30 15.31
C GLY A 186 1.58 -3.23 16.39
N ASP A 187 1.79 -2.35 17.35
CA ASP A 187 0.81 -2.04 18.39
C ASP A 187 -0.31 -1.12 17.85
N GLU A 188 -1.55 -1.37 18.24
CA GLU A 188 -2.70 -0.49 17.92
C GLU A 188 -2.54 0.83 18.65
N LYS A 189 -2.55 1.94 17.91
CA LYS A 189 -2.67 3.27 18.49
C LYS A 189 -4.02 3.86 18.05
N PRO A 190 -4.84 4.37 18.99
CA PRO A 190 -6.01 5.14 18.63
C PRO A 190 -5.61 6.26 17.68
N LEU A 191 -6.40 6.50 16.63
CA LEU A 191 -6.27 7.73 15.87
C LEU A 191 -6.50 8.91 16.82
N GLU A 192 -5.42 9.62 17.15
CA GLU A 192 -5.55 10.97 17.70
C GLU A 192 -6.09 11.84 16.57
N VAL A 193 -7.39 12.11 16.60
CA VAL A 193 -8.00 13.14 15.77
C VAL A 193 -7.51 14.46 16.35
N GLU A 194 -6.57 15.13 15.68
CA GLU A 194 -6.32 16.54 15.96
C GLU A 194 -7.63 17.28 15.65
N GLU A 195 -8.40 17.61 16.69
CA GLU A 195 -9.51 18.55 16.59
C GLU A 195 -8.95 19.83 15.97
N PRO A 196 -9.64 20.46 15.00
CA PRO A 196 -9.23 21.75 14.51
C PRO A 196 -9.19 22.71 15.71
N GLU A 197 -7.99 23.18 16.05
CA GLU A 197 -7.78 24.23 17.03
C GLU A 197 -8.72 25.39 16.68
N ALA A 198 -9.69 25.65 17.55
CA ALA A 198 -10.72 26.65 17.31
C ALA A 198 -10.03 27.98 16.99
N ALA A 199 -10.17 28.42 15.73
CA ALA A 199 -9.70 29.71 15.28
C ALA A 199 -10.28 30.77 16.21
N ASN A 200 -9.41 31.39 17.01
CA ASN A 200 -9.77 32.36 18.02
C ASN A 200 -10.35 33.60 17.31
N SER A 201 -11.67 33.70 17.26
CA SER A 201 -12.42 34.80 16.67
C SER A 201 -12.57 35.94 17.69
N GLU A 202 -11.46 36.54 18.09
CA GLU A 202 -11.45 37.79 18.86
C GLU A 202 -10.28 38.64 18.39
N THR A 203 -10.48 39.42 17.31
CA THR A 203 -9.92 40.76 17.05
C THR A 203 -10.33 41.18 15.64
N ALA A 204 -11.62 41.50 15.43
CA ALA A 204 -12.06 42.16 14.20
C ALA A 204 -13.46 42.79 14.33
N VAL A 205 -13.79 43.45 15.45
CA VAL A 205 -14.94 44.38 15.49
C VAL A 205 -14.66 45.49 16.50
N ALA A 206 -13.93 46.53 16.08
CA ALA A 206 -14.02 47.85 16.71
C ALA A 206 -13.37 48.91 15.81
N GLU A 207 -13.81 49.03 14.56
CA GLU A 207 -13.68 50.28 13.83
C GLU A 207 -14.89 50.41 12.90
N GLU A 208 -15.83 51.25 13.32
CA GLU A 208 -16.45 52.35 12.56
C GLU A 208 -17.94 52.58 12.96
N VAL A 209 -18.26 53.87 13.21
CA VAL A 209 -19.59 54.53 13.12
C VAL A 209 -20.58 54.31 14.29
N THR A 210 -21.15 55.29 15.02
CA THR A 210 -21.17 56.78 15.02
C THR A 210 -21.90 57.30 16.29
N VAL A 211 -21.42 58.42 16.84
CA VAL A 211 -22.12 59.66 17.30
C VAL A 211 -23.48 59.57 18.04
N LYS A 212 -23.52 60.08 19.29
CA LYS A 212 -24.46 61.14 19.77
C LYS A 212 -24.17 61.62 21.21
N GLU A 213 -23.57 62.82 21.29
CA GLU A 213 -24.01 64.06 21.96
C GLU A 213 -24.57 64.11 23.42
N VAL A 214 -24.08 65.15 24.14
CA VAL A 214 -24.63 65.86 25.33
C VAL A 214 -24.43 65.14 26.69
N ASP A 215 -23.75 65.68 27.73
CA ASP A 215 -23.88 67.00 28.35
C ASP A 215 -22.70 67.32 29.32
N GLY A 216 -22.43 68.60 29.57
CA GLY A 216 -22.26 69.11 30.95
C GLY A 216 -20.92 69.06 31.71
N GLN A 217 -20.32 70.25 31.86
CA GLN A 217 -19.72 70.85 33.09
C GLN A 217 -18.21 70.73 33.42
N ALA A 218 -17.62 71.93 33.52
CA ALA A 218 -16.68 72.48 34.53
C ALA A 218 -15.38 71.69 34.80
N ASN A 219 -14.18 72.27 34.69
CA ASN A 219 -13.72 73.58 35.14
C ASN A 219 -12.38 73.89 34.45
#